data_AF-A0A9Q2CZ24-F1
#
_entry.id   AF-A0A9Q2CZ24-F1
#
_cell.length_a   1.000
_cell.length_b   1.000
_cell.length_c   1.000
_cell.angle_alpha   90.00
_cell.angle_beta   90.00
_cell.angle_gamma   90.00
#
_symmetry.space_group_name_H-M   'P 1'
#
loop_
_entity.id
_entity.type
_entity.pdbx_description
1 polymer ?
#
loop_
_entity_poly.entity_id
_entity_poly.type
_entity_poly.pdbx_seq_one_letter_code
_entity_poly.pdbx_strand_id
1 'polypeptide(L)'
;MKKYLSTFLLGSTLVLAACGGGDDATDNDSDNADSGDAQAGEEIAKDNCQSCHGSDFTGATGPALAGTDLSKDEFADTVKNGKGQMPAFESLSDDEIDDLYNYFQE
;
A
#
# COMPACT_ATOMS: atom_id res chain seq x y z
N MET A 1 32.27 16.65 -33.81
CA MET A 1 31.39 17.61 -34.50
C MET A 1 30.88 16.92 -35.76
N LYS A 2 29.72 16.28 -35.71
CA LYS A 2 28.37 16.83 -35.97
C LYS A 2 28.02 16.68 -37.45
N LYS A 3 26.84 16.07 -37.66
CA LYS A 3 26.10 15.92 -38.93
C LYS A 3 26.57 14.65 -39.67
N TYR A 4 25.72 13.79 -40.20
CA TYR A 4 24.66 14.00 -41.19
C TYR A 4 23.68 12.80 -41.05
N LEU A 5 22.35 12.95 -40.98
CA LEU A 5 21.40 13.35 -42.03
C LEU A 5 20.51 12.14 -42.40
N SER A 6 19.24 12.25 -42.02
CA SER A 6 18.01 11.79 -42.69
C SER A 6 17.84 10.36 -43.23
N THR A 7 16.58 9.90 -43.16
CA THR A 7 15.82 9.05 -44.12
C THR A 7 15.27 7.79 -43.43
N PHE A 8 13.98 7.72 -43.05
CA PHE A 8 12.77 7.47 -43.87
C PHE A 8 12.61 5.98 -44.23
N LEU A 9 11.35 5.53 -44.25
CA LEU A 9 10.78 4.30 -44.82
C LEU A 9 10.50 3.07 -43.92
N LEU A 10 9.19 2.80 -43.88
CA LEU A 10 8.52 1.52 -44.16
C LEU A 10 8.42 0.48 -43.04
N GLY A 11 7.16 0.14 -42.74
CA GLY A 11 6.76 -1.26 -42.91
C GLY A 11 5.86 -1.82 -41.82
N SER A 12 4.54 -1.64 -41.97
CA SER A 12 3.57 -2.61 -41.44
C SER A 12 3.81 -3.98 -42.08
N THR A 13 3.90 -5.04 -41.29
CA THR A 13 3.28 -6.36 -41.57
C THR A 13 3.26 -7.25 -40.32
N LEU A 14 2.09 -7.28 -39.66
CA LEU A 14 1.27 -8.48 -39.37
C LEU A 14 1.95 -9.87 -39.29
N VAL A 15 1.93 -10.50 -38.11
CA VAL A 15 1.75 -11.97 -37.88
C VAL A 15 1.13 -12.14 -36.46
N LEU A 16 -0.20 -12.29 -36.31
CA LEU A 16 -1.02 -13.53 -36.20
C LEU A 16 -0.64 -14.56 -35.10
N ALA A 17 -1.60 -14.76 -34.17
CA ALA A 17 -2.11 -16.05 -33.63
C ALA A 17 -1.96 -16.30 -32.11
N ALA A 18 -3.07 -16.23 -31.37
CA ALA A 18 -3.48 -17.23 -30.35
C ALA A 18 -4.93 -16.96 -29.88
N CYS A 19 -5.61 -18.01 -29.44
CA CYS A 19 -7.05 -18.17 -29.26
C CYS A 19 -7.41 -18.29 -27.77
N GLY A 20 -8.56 -17.74 -27.36
CA GLY A 20 -9.25 -17.96 -26.08
C GLY A 20 -8.88 -16.96 -25.00
N GLY A 21 -9.77 -16.35 -24.22
CA GLY A 21 -11.21 -16.51 -24.03
C GLY A 21 -11.49 -16.14 -22.57
N GLY A 22 -12.51 -15.29 -22.33
CA GLY A 22 -13.21 -15.21 -21.04
C GLY A 22 -12.54 -14.50 -19.87
N ASP A 23 -13.27 -13.50 -19.36
CA ASP A 23 -13.47 -13.19 -17.94
C ASP A 23 -12.57 -12.15 -17.24
N ASP A 24 -13.23 -11.04 -16.87
CA ASP A 24 -12.93 -10.15 -15.74
C ASP A 24 -12.57 -10.98 -14.50
N ALA A 25 -11.36 -10.79 -13.99
CA ALA A 25 -11.06 -11.01 -12.60
C ALA A 25 -10.08 -9.92 -12.18
N THR A 26 -10.53 -9.12 -11.23
CA THR A 26 -9.71 -8.36 -10.29
C THR A 26 -8.45 -9.15 -9.93
N ASP A 27 -7.30 -8.75 -10.47
CA ASP A 27 -5.99 -9.14 -9.93
C ASP A 27 -5.83 -8.43 -8.58
N ASN A 28 -6.47 -9.03 -7.58
CA ASN A 28 -6.05 -8.90 -6.20
C ASN A 28 -4.81 -9.78 -6.11
N ASP A 29 -3.65 -9.18 -6.32
CA ASP A 29 -2.32 -9.79 -6.28
C ASP A 29 -2.00 -10.16 -4.83
N SER A 30 -2.72 -11.15 -4.32
CA SER A 30 -2.41 -11.86 -3.09
C SER A 30 -1.31 -12.86 -3.41
N ASP A 31 -0.11 -12.35 -3.63
CA ASP A 31 1.12 -13.15 -3.75
C ASP A 31 2.22 -12.52 -2.88
N ASN A 32 1.94 -12.32 -1.59
CA ASN A 32 3.00 -12.18 -0.59
C ASN A 32 2.60 -12.72 0.79
N ALA A 33 2.41 -14.04 0.84
CA ALA A 33 2.23 -14.79 2.08
C ALA A 33 3.53 -14.88 2.89
N ASP A 34 4.04 -13.74 3.37
CA ASP A 34 4.97 -13.64 4.52
C ASP A 34 5.22 -12.18 4.99
N SER A 35 4.64 -11.17 4.32
CA SER A 35 4.88 -9.77 4.66
C SER A 35 3.65 -8.96 4.25
N GLY A 36 2.94 -8.39 5.24
CA GLY A 36 1.69 -7.66 5.04
C GLY A 36 1.67 -6.69 3.86
N ASP A 37 0.49 -6.50 3.31
CA ASP A 37 0.20 -5.70 2.12
C ASP A 37 0.04 -4.22 2.50
N ALA A 38 1.02 -3.41 2.12
CA ALA A 38 0.99 -1.97 2.39
C ALA A 38 -0.16 -1.25 1.67
N GLN A 39 -0.65 -1.78 0.54
CA GLN A 39 -1.80 -1.23 -0.18
C GLN A 39 -3.09 -1.44 0.64
N ALA A 40 -3.27 -2.63 1.21
CA ALA A 40 -4.35 -2.91 2.15
C ALA A 40 -4.23 -2.06 3.43
N GLY A 41 -3.00 -1.93 3.96
CA GLY A 41 -2.69 -1.08 5.10
C GLY A 41 -3.08 0.39 4.89
N GLU A 42 -2.88 0.93 3.69
CA GLU A 42 -3.26 2.30 3.33
C GLU A 42 -4.78 2.53 3.46
N GLU A 43 -5.60 1.60 2.98
CA GLU A 43 -7.06 1.71 3.07
C GLU A 43 -7.53 1.70 4.53
N ILE A 44 -7.01 0.77 5.33
CA ILE A 44 -7.32 0.66 6.75
C ILE A 44 -6.88 1.94 7.49
N ALA A 45 -5.71 2.49 7.16
CA ALA A 45 -5.17 3.70 7.78
C ALA A 45 -6.05 4.92 7.51
N LYS A 46 -6.56 5.07 6.27
CA LYS A 46 -7.45 6.16 5.88
C LYS A 46 -8.77 6.11 6.66
N ASP A 47 -9.34 4.92 6.80
CA ASP A 47 -10.63 4.73 7.45
C ASP A 47 -10.57 4.91 8.97
N ASN A 48 -9.48 4.44 9.61
CA ASN A 48 -9.42 4.33 11.07
C ASN A 48 -8.51 5.36 11.74
N CYS A 49 -7.43 5.79 11.07
CA CYS A 49 -6.35 6.55 11.72
C CYS A 49 -6.32 8.03 11.31
N GLN A 50 -6.70 8.33 10.07
CA GLN A 50 -6.53 9.64 9.44
C GLN A 50 -7.18 10.80 10.22
N SER A 51 -8.35 10.56 10.80
CA SER A 51 -9.12 11.58 11.52
C SER A 51 -8.35 12.18 12.71
N CYS A 52 -7.48 11.40 13.34
CA CYS A 52 -6.69 11.82 14.49
C CYS A 52 -5.23 12.10 14.12
N HIS A 53 -4.65 11.36 13.18
CA HIS A 53 -3.23 11.42 12.82
C HIS A 53 -2.93 12.28 11.58
N GLY A 54 -3.96 12.91 11.00
CA GLY A 54 -3.85 13.81 9.85
C GLY A 54 -4.04 13.09 8.51
N SER A 55 -4.40 13.85 7.47
CA SER A 55 -4.61 13.32 6.11
C SER A 55 -3.40 12.60 5.54
N ASP A 56 -2.22 13.06 5.93
CA ASP A 56 -0.94 12.58 5.41
C ASP A 56 -0.17 11.79 6.48
N PHE A 57 -0.82 11.44 7.59
CA PHE A 57 -0.25 10.71 8.73
C PHE A 57 1.01 11.33 9.37
N THR A 58 1.25 12.62 9.11
CA THR A 58 2.35 13.42 9.68
C THR A 58 2.02 14.01 11.06
N GLY A 59 0.85 13.70 11.60
CA GLY A 59 0.37 14.12 12.91
C GLY A 59 -0.67 15.23 12.85
N ALA A 60 -1.60 15.19 13.81
CA ALA A 60 -2.62 16.22 14.00
C ALA A 60 -3.02 16.30 15.48
N THR A 61 -4.06 15.57 15.87
CA THR A 61 -4.43 15.39 17.28
C THR A 61 -3.57 14.31 17.94
N GLY A 62 -3.30 13.24 17.19
CA GLY A 62 -2.30 12.23 17.51
C GLY A 62 -0.93 12.54 16.89
N PRO A 63 0.13 11.85 17.33
CA PRO A 63 1.48 11.98 16.77
C PRO A 63 1.55 11.54 15.31
N ALA A 64 2.67 11.80 14.64
CA ALA A 64 2.94 11.22 13.32
C ALA A 64 2.98 9.68 13.39
N LEU A 65 2.44 9.03 12.37
CA LEU A 65 2.50 7.57 12.20
C LEU A 65 3.51 7.17 11.11
N ALA A 66 3.65 7.99 10.06
CA ALA A 66 4.61 7.75 8.99
C ALA A 66 6.04 7.71 9.53
N GLY A 67 6.77 6.63 9.23
CA GLY A 67 8.13 6.40 9.71
C GLY A 67 8.21 6.20 11.22
N THR A 68 7.24 5.50 11.81
CA THR A 68 7.21 5.23 13.25
C THR A 68 8.49 4.52 13.74
N ASP A 69 9.00 4.95 14.89
CA ASP A 69 10.17 4.31 15.55
C ASP A 69 9.78 3.07 16.38
N LEU A 70 8.48 2.76 16.47
CA LEU A 70 7.99 1.60 17.21
C LEU A 70 8.39 0.30 16.53
N SER A 71 8.72 -0.73 17.32
CA SER A 71 8.76 -2.09 16.79
C SER A 71 7.36 -2.56 16.43
N LYS A 72 7.27 -3.57 15.54
CA LYS A 72 6.01 -4.19 15.14
C LYS A 72 5.13 -4.62 16.33
N ASP A 73 5.73 -5.26 17.33
CA ASP A 73 5.01 -5.71 18.53
C ASP A 73 4.46 -4.53 19.35
N GLU A 74 5.25 -3.46 19.51
CA GLU A 74 4.82 -2.25 20.22
C GLU A 74 3.73 -1.49 19.47
N PHE A 75 3.82 -1.46 18.14
CA PHE A 75 2.79 -0.91 17.27
C PHE A 75 1.50 -1.70 17.42
N ALA A 76 1.55 -3.02 17.30
CA ALA A 76 0.40 -3.90 17.43
C ALA A 76 -0.26 -3.78 18.81
N ASP A 77 0.52 -3.75 19.88
CA ASP A 77 0.00 -3.55 21.24
C ASP A 77 -0.68 -2.18 21.39
N THR A 78 -0.06 -1.12 20.85
CA THR A 78 -0.62 0.24 20.88
C THR A 78 -1.93 0.35 20.10
N VAL A 79 -2.03 -0.28 18.93
CA VAL A 79 -3.24 -0.27 18.10
C VAL A 79 -4.36 -1.09 18.77
N LYS A 80 -4.05 -2.29 19.27
CA LYS A 80 -5.05 -3.16 19.91
C LYS A 80 -5.57 -2.60 21.22
N ASN A 81 -4.68 -2.11 22.08
CA ASN A 81 -5.04 -1.67 23.44
C ASN A 81 -5.31 -0.16 23.55
N GLY A 82 -4.93 0.62 22.53
CA GLY A 82 -4.95 2.06 22.59
C GLY A 82 -3.87 2.64 23.52
N LYS A 83 -3.74 3.96 23.53
CA LYS A 83 -2.77 4.65 24.39
C LYS A 83 -3.20 6.09 24.69
N GLY A 84 -3.43 6.38 25.98
CA GLY A 84 -3.84 7.71 26.41
C GLY A 84 -5.20 8.08 25.82
N GLN A 85 -5.21 8.99 24.85
CA GLN A 85 -6.42 9.43 24.14
C GLN A 85 -6.69 8.61 22.86
N MET A 86 -5.73 7.81 22.40
CA MET A 86 -5.91 6.91 21.27
C MET A 86 -6.77 5.72 21.71
N PRO A 87 -7.94 5.48 21.07
CA PRO A 87 -8.80 4.36 21.41
C PRO A 87 -8.16 3.03 21.03
N ALA A 88 -8.67 1.95 21.64
CA ALA A 88 -8.36 0.57 21.27
C ALA A 88 -9.09 0.18 19.98
N PHE A 89 -8.38 -0.51 19.08
CA PHE A 89 -8.93 -1.05 17.83
C PHE A 89 -8.99 -2.58 17.88
N GLU A 90 -9.74 -3.13 18.84
CA GLU A 90 -9.88 -4.58 19.05
C GLU A 90 -10.55 -5.34 17.89
N SER A 91 -11.19 -4.61 16.96
CA SER A 91 -11.82 -5.18 15.77
C SER A 91 -10.84 -5.48 14.65
N LEU A 92 -9.63 -4.91 14.68
CA LEU A 92 -8.60 -5.19 13.67
C LEU A 92 -7.92 -6.52 14.00
N SER A 93 -7.81 -7.38 13.01
CA SER A 93 -7.06 -8.63 13.08
C SER A 93 -5.55 -8.40 13.07
N ASP A 94 -4.79 -9.43 13.41
CA ASP A 94 -3.33 -9.39 13.45
C ASP A 94 -2.76 -9.11 12.05
N ASP A 95 -3.35 -9.70 11.01
CA ASP A 95 -2.95 -9.50 9.61
C ASP A 95 -3.19 -8.04 9.18
N GLU A 96 -4.36 -7.46 9.51
CA GLU A 96 -4.66 -6.05 9.22
C GLU A 96 -3.72 -5.07 9.94
N ILE A 97 -3.28 -5.41 11.16
CA ILE A 97 -2.31 -4.62 11.92
C ILE A 97 -0.91 -4.73 11.30
N ASP A 98 -0.56 -5.90 10.76
CA ASP A 98 0.69 -6.11 10.05
C ASP A 98 0.74 -5.31 8.74
N ASP A 99 -0.37 -5.29 7.99
CA ASP A 99 -0.55 -4.46 6.79
C ASP A 99 -0.39 -2.96 7.12
N LEU A 100 -1.05 -2.49 8.20
CA LEU A 100 -0.90 -1.13 8.71
C LEU A 100 0.55 -0.80 9.09
N TYR A 101 1.21 -1.69 9.82
CA TYR A 101 2.60 -1.49 10.22
C TYR A 101 3.49 -1.35 9.00
N ASN A 102 3.35 -2.23 8.01
CA ASN A 102 4.14 -2.17 6.79
C ASN A 102 3.91 -0.87 6.03
N TYR A 103 2.65 -0.43 5.88
CA TYR A 103 2.32 0.85 5.23
C TYR A 103 3.03 2.05 5.89
N PHE A 104 3.11 2.09 7.22
CA PHE A 104 3.77 3.20 7.92
C PHE A 104 5.30 3.13 7.92
N GLN A 105 5.89 2.03 7.47
CA GLN A 105 7.35 1.86 7.36
C GLN A 105 7.91 2.25 5.99
N GLU A 106 7.05 2.51 5.01
CA GLU A 106 7.43 2.91 3.64
C GLU A 106 7.89 4.38 3.50
#